data_AF-A0A1Y1X3Q1-F1
#
_entry.id   AF-A0A1Y1X3Q1-F1
#
_cell.length_a   1.000
_cell.length_b   1.000
_cell.length_c   1.000
_cell.angle_alpha   90.00
_cell.angle_beta   90.00
_cell.angle_gamma   90.00
#
_symmetry.space_group_name_H-M   'P 1'
#
loop_
_entity.id
_entity.type
_entity.pdbx_description
1 polymer ?
#
loop_
_entity_poly.entity_id
_entity_poly.type
_entity_poly.pdbx_seq_one_letter_code
_entity_poly.pdbx_strand_id
1 'polypeptide(L)'
;MATFFFSTASQHGGQETTALTSLTTLAHHGIIYVPLGFTSPHLSDNSEVIGGSAYGAGTIANGDGSRMPSAKELEVAVHQGEYFTSIVAQYVRGRE
;
A
#
# COMPACT_ATOMS: atom_id res chain seq x y z
N MET A 1 -7.91 -12.13 -5.13
CA MET A 1 -7.04 -11.55 -4.07
C MET A 1 -6.85 -10.07 -4.40
N ALA A 2 -6.64 -9.21 -3.41
CA ALA A 2 -6.44 -7.79 -3.61
C ALA A 2 -5.42 -7.21 -2.62
N THR A 3 -4.84 -6.07 -2.99
CA THR A 3 -4.01 -5.21 -2.15
C THR A 3 -4.41 -3.76 -2.40
N PHE A 4 -4.04 -2.83 -1.51
CA PHE A 4 -4.43 -1.42 -1.61
C PHE A 4 -3.23 -0.51 -1.83
N PHE A 5 -3.45 0.56 -2.58
CA PHE A 5 -2.57 1.73 -2.61
C PHE A 5 -3.44 2.98 -2.49
N PHE A 6 -2.87 4.10 -2.03
CA PHE A 6 -3.64 5.30 -1.74
C PHE A 6 -2.83 6.59 -1.89
N SER A 7 -3.53 7.72 -1.95
CA SER A 7 -2.94 9.06 -1.95
C SER A 7 -3.70 9.95 -0.97
N THR A 8 -2.99 10.78 -0.22
CA THR A 8 -3.60 11.75 0.71
C THR A 8 -3.00 13.13 0.55
N ALA A 9 -3.74 14.17 0.92
CA ALA A 9 -3.22 15.53 0.93
C ALA A 9 -2.21 15.78 2.07
N SER A 10 -2.42 15.17 3.23
CA SER A 10 -1.61 15.36 4.45
C SER A 10 -1.06 14.04 4.98
N GLN A 11 0.00 14.12 5.80
CA GLN A 11 0.78 12.97 6.26
C GLN A 11 -0.05 11.91 7.02
N HIS A 12 -1.08 12.31 7.76
CA HIS A 12 -1.89 11.40 8.59
C HIS A 12 -3.39 11.46 8.28
N GLY A 13 -3.77 12.24 7.26
CA GLY A 13 -5.15 12.37 6.81
C GLY A 13 -5.60 11.21 5.93
N GLY A 14 -5.53 9.98 6.46
CA GLY A 14 -6.02 8.78 5.78
C GLY A 14 -4.98 7.84 5.18
N GLN A 15 -3.68 8.00 5.49
CA GLN A 15 -2.60 7.10 5.02
C GLN A 15 -2.72 5.66 5.56
N GLU A 16 -3.59 5.43 6.54
CA GLU A 16 -3.89 4.10 7.07
C GLU A 16 -5.38 3.80 6.96
N THR A 17 -6.22 4.74 7.40
CA THR A 17 -7.66 4.52 7.52
C THR A 17 -8.37 4.34 6.18
N THR A 18 -7.86 4.89 5.08
CA THR A 18 -8.41 4.65 3.73
C THR A 18 -8.39 3.16 3.39
N ALA A 19 -7.25 2.50 3.59
CA ALA A 19 -7.14 1.07 3.34
C ALA A 19 -7.87 0.25 4.41
N LEU A 20 -7.72 0.60 5.69
CA LEU A 20 -8.37 -0.10 6.81
C LEU A 20 -9.90 -0.17 6.64
N THR A 21 -10.54 0.94 6.28
CA THR A 21 -12.00 0.99 6.09
C THR A 21 -12.44 0.27 4.81
N SER A 22 -11.59 0.24 3.78
CA SER A 22 -11.84 -0.50 2.54
C SER A 22 -11.82 -2.02 2.72
N LEU A 23 -11.19 -2.55 3.78
CA LEU A 23 -11.16 -3.99 4.08
C LEU A 23 -12.56 -4.59 4.25
N THR A 24 -13.51 -3.81 4.78
CA THR A 24 -14.90 -4.26 4.94
C THR A 24 -15.53 -4.70 3.62
N THR A 25 -15.21 -4.00 2.53
CA THR A 25 -15.70 -4.33 1.18
C THR A 25 -15.11 -5.64 0.68
N LEU A 26 -13.80 -5.86 0.89
CA LEU A 26 -13.14 -7.11 0.50
C LEU A 26 -13.73 -8.31 1.27
N ALA A 27 -13.96 -8.13 2.57
CA ALA A 27 -14.56 -9.17 3.40
C ALA A 27 -15.96 -9.55 2.90
N HIS A 28 -16.81 -8.57 2.58
CA HIS A 28 -18.15 -8.81 2.05
C HIS A 28 -18.17 -9.56 0.70
N HIS A 29 -17.12 -9.40 -0.12
CA HIS A 29 -16.98 -10.09 -1.40
C HIS A 29 -16.19 -11.40 -1.32
N GLY A 30 -15.72 -11.80 -0.13
CA GLY A 30 -14.84 -12.97 0.02
C GLY A 30 -13.48 -12.81 -0.68
N ILE A 31 -13.01 -11.58 -0.89
CA ILE A 31 -11.72 -11.31 -1.52
C ILE A 31 -10.62 -11.39 -0.47
N ILE A 32 -9.65 -12.29 -0.65
CA ILE A 32 -8.47 -12.38 0.21
C ILE A 32 -7.63 -11.10 0.06
N TYR A 33 -7.42 -10.42 1.19
CA TYR A 33 -6.56 -9.25 1.31
C TYR A 33 -5.10 -9.65 1.56
N VAL A 34 -4.18 -9.03 0.82
CA VAL A 34 -2.73 -9.17 1.01
C VAL A 34 -2.17 -7.82 1.47
N PRO A 35 -1.78 -7.68 2.76
CA PRO A 35 -1.14 -6.46 3.26
C PRO A 35 0.30 -6.34 2.77
N LEU A 36 0.82 -5.12 2.69
CA LEU A 36 2.24 -4.87 2.40
C LEU A 36 3.14 -5.22 3.60
N GLY A 37 2.66 -4.96 4.82
CA GLY A 37 3.48 -5.01 6.03
C GLY A 37 4.64 -4.01 5.98
N PHE A 38 5.70 -4.27 6.75
CA PHE A 38 6.95 -3.51 6.70
C PHE A 38 8.01 -4.23 5.85
N THR A 39 7.60 -4.81 4.73
CA THR A 39 8.50 -5.60 3.86
C THR A 39 9.43 -4.73 3.02
N SER A 40 9.12 -3.43 2.86
CA SER A 40 10.02 -2.44 2.25
C SER A 40 10.73 -1.62 3.34
N PRO A 41 12.06 -1.43 3.27
CA PRO A 41 12.80 -0.64 4.26
C PRO A 41 12.39 0.83 4.27
N HIS A 42 11.89 1.37 3.15
CA HIS A 42 11.47 2.76 3.04
C HIS A 42 10.30 3.13 3.97
N LEU A 43 9.47 2.16 4.37
CA LEU A 43 8.37 2.41 5.32
C LEU A 43 8.84 2.68 6.75
N SER A 44 10.12 2.42 7.05
CA SER A 44 10.76 2.73 8.34
C SER A 44 11.71 3.91 8.27
N ASP A 45 11.86 4.51 7.10
CA ASP A 45 12.75 5.64 6.87
C ASP A 45 12.12 6.93 7.42
N ASN A 46 12.91 7.69 8.18
CA ASN A 46 12.51 8.95 8.81
C ASN A 46 13.36 10.14 8.33
N SER A 47 14.12 9.98 7.25
CA SER A 47 14.96 11.04 6.64
C SER A 47 14.15 12.04 5.81
N GLU A 48 12.97 11.64 5.32
CA GLU A 48 12.05 12.50 4.59
C GLU A 48 10.60 12.07 4.79
N VAL A 49 9.65 12.89 4.34
CA VAL A 49 8.23 12.54 4.36
C VAL A 49 7.94 11.50 3.29
N ILE A 50 7.50 10.32 3.72
CA ILE A 50 7.19 9.16 2.87
C ILE A 50 5.76 8.71 3.20
N GLY A 51 4.92 8.59 2.17
CA GLY A 51 3.60 7.97 2.28
C GLY A 51 3.65 6.44 2.32
N GLY A 52 2.54 5.83 2.72
CA GLY A 52 2.38 4.39 2.85
C GLY A 52 2.32 3.93 4.30
N SER A 53 1.93 2.68 4.47
CA SER A 53 1.81 2.03 5.78
C SER A 53 1.86 0.51 5.60
N ALA A 54 1.73 -0.24 6.70
CA ALA A 54 1.58 -1.69 6.64
C ALA A 54 0.37 -2.14 5.79
N TYR A 55 -0.61 -1.26 5.57
CA TYR A 55 -1.79 -1.53 4.76
C TYR A 55 -1.57 -1.42 3.24
N GLY A 56 -0.47 -0.80 2.81
CA GLY A 56 -0.18 -0.58 1.39
C GLY A 56 0.74 0.61 1.14
N ALA A 57 1.23 0.70 -0.09
CA ALA A 57 1.95 1.84 -0.61
C ALA A 57 1.06 3.07 -0.63
N GLY A 58 1.66 4.22 -0.35
CA GLY A 58 0.95 5.49 -0.32
C GLY A 58 1.82 6.61 -0.83
N THR A 59 1.18 7.70 -1.23
CA THR A 59 1.86 8.96 -1.58
C THR A 59 1.15 10.14 -0.95
N ILE A 60 1.89 11.21 -0.67
CA ILE A 60 1.35 12.47 -0.13
C ILE A 60 1.38 13.54 -1.23
N ALA A 61 0.23 14.13 -1.53
CA ALA A 61 0.05 15.02 -2.68
C ALA A 61 0.12 16.52 -2.36
N ASN A 62 0.31 16.91 -1.09
CA ASN A 62 0.03 18.25 -0.56
C ASN A 62 -1.46 18.62 -0.60
N GLY A 63 -1.84 19.68 0.13
CA GLY A 63 -3.20 20.21 0.13
C GLY A 63 -3.68 20.75 -1.22
N ASP A 64 -2.74 21.18 -2.08
CA ASP A 64 -2.99 21.70 -3.41
C ASP A 64 -2.76 20.67 -4.54
N GLY A 65 -2.37 19.44 -4.20
CA GLY A 65 -2.06 18.40 -5.18
C GLY A 65 -0.72 18.56 -5.91
N SER A 66 0.12 19.52 -5.50
CA SER A 66 1.37 19.86 -6.22
C SER A 66 2.51 18.85 -6.02
N ARG A 67 2.51 18.05 -4.94
CA ARG A 67 3.57 17.08 -4.67
C ARG A 67 3.32 15.80 -5.46
N MET A 68 4.30 15.46 -6.29
CA MET A 68 4.35 14.17 -6.97
C MET A 68 4.93 13.10 -6.04
N PRO A 69 4.65 11.80 -6.30
CA PRO A 69 5.26 10.71 -5.54
C PRO A 69 6.79 10.80 -5.53
N SER A 70 7.39 10.63 -4.36
CA SER A 70 8.85 10.59 -4.25
C SER A 70 9.41 9.29 -4.83
N ALA A 71 10.72 9.25 -5.08
CA ALA A 71 11.39 8.03 -5.54
C ALA A 71 11.14 6.85 -4.58
N LYS A 72 11.25 7.08 -3.27
CA LYS A 72 10.99 6.05 -2.25
C LYS A 72 9.54 5.57 -2.24
N GLU A 73 8.56 6.47 -2.43
CA GLU A 73 7.14 6.08 -2.53
C GLU A 73 6.89 5.20 -3.76
N LEU A 74 7.53 5.52 -4.89
CA LEU A 74 7.46 4.70 -6.11
C LEU A 74 8.12 3.34 -5.93
N GLU A 75 9.28 3.28 -5.27
CA GLU A 75 9.98 2.04 -4.94
C GLU A 75 9.15 1.13 -4.03
N VAL A 76 8.45 1.70 -3.03
CA VAL A 76 7.49 0.95 -2.19
C VAL A 76 6.35 0.38 -3.04
N ALA A 77 5.81 1.14 -3.99
CA ALA A 77 4.72 0.68 -4.85
C ALA A 77 5.17 -0.46 -5.79
N VAL A 78 6.37 -0.36 -6.36
CA VAL A 78 6.97 -1.44 -7.18
C VAL A 78 7.16 -2.70 -6.34
N HIS A 79 7.79 -2.58 -5.17
CA HIS A 79 8.01 -3.68 -4.23
C HIS A 79 6.69 -4.34 -3.81
N GLN A 80 5.64 -3.55 -3.54
CA GLN A 80 4.31 -4.10 -3.24
C GLN A 80 3.74 -4.91 -4.41
N GLY A 81 3.89 -4.44 -5.65
CA GLY A 81 3.43 -5.16 -6.83
C GLY A 81 4.11 -6.52 -6.98
N GLU A 82 5.43 -6.56 -6.79
CA GLU A 82 6.23 -7.79 -6.81
C GLU A 82 5.82 -8.75 -5.68
N TYR A 83 5.73 -8.22 -4.45
CA TYR A 83 5.32 -8.99 -3.27
C TYR A 83 3.91 -9.57 -3.44
N PHE A 84 2.94 -8.74 -3.82
CA PHE A 84 1.56 -9.17 -4.07
C PHE A 84 1.51 -10.30 -5.11
N THR A 85 2.21 -10.13 -6.23
CA THR A 85 2.25 -11.10 -7.32
C THR A 85 2.87 -12.43 -6.85
N SER A 86 3.91 -12.37 -6.03
CA SER A 86 4.54 -13.58 -5.46
C SER A 86 3.56 -14.39 -4.59
N ILE A 87 2.73 -13.72 -3.78
CA ILE A 87 1.71 -14.35 -2.94
C ILE A 87 0.59 -14.94 -3.80
N VAL A 88 0.13 -14.21 -4.81
CA VAL A 88 -0.88 -14.70 -5.76
C VAL A 88 -0.37 -15.93 -6.48
N ALA A 89 0.87 -15.93 -6.96
CA ALA A 89 1.48 -17.07 -7.65
C ALA A 89 1.57 -18.31 -6.75
N GLN A 90 1.96 -18.15 -5.48
CA GLN A 90 1.97 -19.24 -4.51
C GLN A 90 0.56 -19.80 -4.26
N TYR A 91 -0.42 -18.92 -4.07
CA TYR A 91 -1.81 -19.31 -3.87
C TYR A 91 -2.37 -20.10 -5.07
N VAL A 92 -2.09 -19.65 -6.29
CA VAL A 92 -2.53 -20.33 -7.52
C VAL A 92 -1.88 -21.72 -7.64
N ARG A 93 -0.55 -21.83 -7.43
CA ARG A 93 0.17 -23.11 -7.49
C ARG A 93 -0.32 -24.13 -6.46
N GLY A 94 -0.71 -23.67 -5.26
CA GLY A 94 -1.21 -24.56 -4.21
C GLY A 94 -2.65 -25.04 -4.41
N ARG A 95 -3.34 -24.60 -5.47
CA ARG A 95 -4.68 -25.08 -5.86
C ARG A 95 -4.65 -26.19 -6.89
N GLU A 96 -3.50 -26.42 -7.53
CA GLU A 96 -3.22 -27.56 -8.40
C GLU A 96 -2.71 -28.74 -7.57
#